data_AF-A0A233RT38-F1
#
_entry.id   AF-A0A233RT38-F1
#
_cell.length_a   1.000
_cell.length_b   1.000
_cell.length_c   1.000
_cell.angle_alpha   90.00
_cell.angle_beta   90.00
_cell.angle_gamma   90.00
#
_symmetry.space_group_name_H-M   'P 1'
#
loop_
_entity.id
_entity.type
_entity.pdbx_description
1 polymer ?
#
loop_
_entity_poly.entity_id
_entity_poly.type
_entity_poly.pdbx_seq_one_letter_code
_entity_poly.pdbx_strand_id
1 'polypeptide(L)'
;MVAFSDLVWDEQSTPEQWRTGFAEAHKAWTQFSTAEALRVAMYDWEKVGMDWFAAALREGHGRLDEFDERFKQAAEAKRAPDRAFQQAAQDALGTQHP
;
A
#
# COMPACT_ATOMS: atom_id res chain seq x y z
N MET A 1 -7.52 -4.35 22.73
CA MET A 1 -8.08 -3.30 21.88
C MET A 1 -9.53 -3.68 21.65
N VAL A 2 -10.48 -2.81 22.04
CA VAL A 2 -11.92 -3.05 21.80
C VAL A 2 -12.20 -2.64 20.36
N ALA A 3 -12.92 -3.45 19.57
CA ALA A 3 -13.20 -3.08 18.19
C ALA A 3 -14.19 -1.90 18.15
N PHE A 4 -14.10 -1.03 17.14
CA PHE A 4 -15.08 0.06 16.98
C PHE A 4 -16.51 -0.45 16.90
N SER A 5 -16.73 -1.62 16.28
CA SER A 5 -18.04 -2.29 16.28
C SER A 5 -18.57 -2.50 17.69
N ASP A 6 -17.72 -2.95 18.61
CA ASP A 6 -18.11 -3.31 19.97
C ASP A 6 -18.47 -2.05 20.77
N LEU A 7 -17.80 -0.92 20.51
CA LEU A 7 -18.12 0.40 21.09
C LEU A 7 -19.47 0.95 20.60
N VAL A 8 -19.83 0.69 19.34
CA VAL A 8 -21.12 1.15 18.79
C VAL A 8 -22.30 0.33 19.33
N TRP A 9 -22.08 -0.95 19.63
CA TRP A 9 -23.12 -1.85 20.14
C TRP A 9 -23.26 -1.82 21.67
N ASP A 10 -22.32 -1.21 22.38
CA ASP A 10 -22.41 -1.02 23.82
C ASP A 10 -23.30 0.19 24.17
N GLU A 11 -24.42 -0.07 24.85
CA GLU A 11 -25.38 0.95 25.30
C GLU A 11 -24.77 1.94 26.32
N GLN A 12 -23.64 1.60 26.95
CA GLN A 12 -22.94 2.48 27.90
C GLN A 12 -21.90 3.38 27.21
N SER A 13 -21.63 3.16 25.92
CA SER A 13 -20.64 3.93 25.19
C SER A 13 -21.15 5.34 24.87
N THR A 14 -20.25 6.30 25.04
CA THR A 14 -20.50 7.74 24.86
C THR A 14 -20.16 8.18 23.44
N PRO A 15 -20.73 9.31 22.97
CA PRO A 15 -20.37 9.88 21.67
C PRO A 15 -18.87 10.14 21.50
N GLU A 16 -18.16 10.54 22.56
CA GLU A 16 -16.71 10.75 22.57
C GLU A 16 -15.94 9.44 22.37
N GLN A 17 -16.41 8.33 22.97
CA GLN A 17 -15.84 6.99 22.75
C GLN A 17 -16.04 6.54 21.30
N TRP A 18 -17.20 6.84 20.70
CA TRP A 18 -17.44 6.56 19.28
C TRP A 18 -16.53 7.36 18.36
N ARG A 19 -16.35 8.67 18.61
CA ARG A 19 -15.44 9.50 17.80
C ARG A 19 -14.00 8.99 17.88
N THR A 20 -13.55 8.61 19.06
CA THR A 20 -12.22 8.02 19.28
C THR A 20 -12.08 6.69 18.53
N GLY A 21 -13.02 5.77 18.74
CA GLY A 21 -12.98 4.45 18.08
C GLY A 21 -13.08 4.53 16.55
N PHE A 22 -13.87 5.48 16.01
CA PHE A 22 -13.94 5.72 14.58
C PHE A 22 -12.60 6.25 14.05
N ALA A 23 -11.96 7.19 14.73
CA ALA A 23 -10.66 7.72 14.34
C ALA A 23 -9.58 6.63 14.33
N GLU A 24 -9.57 5.75 15.34
CA GLU A 24 -8.65 4.60 15.40
C GLU A 24 -8.91 3.59 14.29
N ALA A 25 -10.17 3.22 14.05
CA ALA A 25 -10.54 2.31 12.97
C ALA A 25 -10.20 2.88 11.59
N HIS A 26 -10.44 4.17 11.38
CA HIS A 26 -10.08 4.85 10.15
C HIS A 26 -8.56 4.89 9.94
N LYS A 27 -7.78 5.18 10.99
CA LYS A 27 -6.31 5.14 10.93
C LYS A 27 -5.81 3.75 10.54
N ALA A 28 -6.33 2.70 11.18
CA ALA A 28 -5.97 1.32 10.86
C ALA A 28 -6.34 0.93 9.42
N TRP A 29 -7.52 1.34 8.95
CA TRP A 29 -7.95 1.13 7.56
C TRP A 29 -7.03 1.83 6.55
N THR A 30 -6.64 3.07 6.81
CA THR A 30 -5.71 3.82 5.96
C THR A 30 -4.33 3.15 5.88
N GLN A 31 -3.80 2.68 7.01
CA GLN A 31 -2.54 1.93 7.04
C GLN A 31 -2.63 0.63 6.23
N PHE A 32 -3.71 -0.14 6.41
CA PHE A 32 -3.91 -1.39 5.69
C PHE A 32 -4.06 -1.16 4.17
N SER A 33 -4.93 -0.23 3.77
CA SER A 33 -5.22 0.02 2.36
C SER A 33 -4.02 0.58 1.59
N THR A 34 -3.19 1.43 2.21
CA THR A 34 -1.96 1.93 1.58
C THR A 34 -0.89 0.84 1.45
N ALA A 35 -0.74 -0.03 2.46
CA ALA A 35 0.14 -1.18 2.39
C ALA A 35 -0.28 -2.17 1.29
N GLU A 36 -1.58 -2.45 1.16
CA GLU A 36 -2.10 -3.33 0.12
C GLU A 36 -1.91 -2.75 -1.28
N ALA A 37 -2.17 -1.45 -1.46
CA ALA A 37 -1.93 -0.77 -2.73
C ALA A 37 -0.45 -0.84 -3.15
N LEU A 38 0.48 -0.67 -2.20
CA LEU A 38 1.91 -0.81 -2.46
C LEU A 38 2.27 -2.27 -2.79
N ARG A 39 1.73 -3.24 -2.05
CA ARG A 39 1.97 -4.67 -2.29
C ARG A 39 1.56 -5.08 -3.71
N VAL A 40 0.40 -4.63 -4.19
CA VAL A 40 -0.07 -4.89 -5.55
C VAL A 40 0.87 -4.26 -6.58
N ALA A 41 1.24 -2.99 -6.41
CA ALA A 41 2.15 -2.31 -7.35
C ALA A 41 3.55 -2.95 -7.39
N MET A 42 4.05 -3.44 -6.25
CA MET A 42 5.31 -4.19 -6.18
C MET A 42 5.20 -5.53 -6.90
N TYR A 43 4.09 -6.24 -6.73
CA TYR A 43 3.83 -7.50 -7.43
C TYR A 43 3.79 -7.31 -8.95
N ASP A 44 3.11 -6.27 -9.43
CA ASP A 44 3.04 -5.98 -10.86
C ASP A 44 4.43 -5.64 -11.44
N TRP A 45 5.24 -4.89 -10.70
CA TRP A 45 6.62 -4.60 -11.09
C TRP A 45 7.51 -5.86 -11.14
N GLU A 46 7.42 -6.73 -10.13
CA GLU A 46 8.11 -8.02 -10.11
C GLU A 46 7.69 -8.90 -11.29
N LYS A 47 6.39 -8.97 -11.58
CA LYS A 47 5.83 -9.72 -12.70
C LYS A 47 6.40 -9.26 -14.05
N VAL A 48 6.52 -7.95 -14.27
CA VAL A 48 7.18 -7.42 -15.49
C VAL A 48 8.61 -7.92 -15.62
N GLY A 49 9.36 -7.99 -14.51
CA GLY A 49 10.71 -8.52 -14.51
C GLY A 49 10.80 -10.02 -14.80
N MET A 50 9.86 -10.80 -14.27
CA MET A 50 9.78 -12.23 -14.58
C MET A 50 9.41 -12.49 -16.04
N ASP A 51 8.48 -11.71 -16.59
CA ASP A 51 8.13 -11.77 -18.01
C ASP A 51 9.31 -11.38 -18.90
N TRP A 52 10.05 -10.32 -18.53
CA TRP A 52 11.27 -9.90 -19.24
C TRP A 52 12.32 -10.99 -19.25
N PHE A 53 12.58 -11.59 -18.08
CA PHE A 53 13.57 -12.65 -17.96
C PHE A 53 13.22 -13.86 -18.84
N ALA A 54 11.95 -14.27 -18.83
CA ALA A 54 11.46 -15.34 -19.69
C ALA A 54 11.61 -15.00 -21.19
N ALA A 55 11.34 -13.75 -21.58
CA ALA A 55 11.51 -13.29 -22.96
C ALA A 55 12.99 -13.23 -23.37
N ALA A 56 13.87 -12.69 -22.52
CA ALA A 56 15.29 -12.59 -22.78
C ALA A 56 15.94 -13.97 -22.98
N LEU A 57 15.50 -14.98 -22.22
CA LEU A 57 15.94 -16.36 -22.41
C LEU A 57 15.52 -16.94 -23.78
N ARG A 58 14.33 -16.58 -24.28
CA ARG A 58 13.85 -17.04 -25.60
C ARG A 58 14.57 -16.35 -26.75
N GLU A 59 14.78 -15.04 -26.66
CA GLU A 59 15.41 -14.23 -27.71
C GLU A 59 16.95 -14.31 -27.69
N GLY A 60 17.53 -14.81 -26.60
CA GLY A 60 18.98 -14.91 -26.42
C GLY A 60 19.67 -13.59 -26.08
N HIS A 61 18.92 -12.52 -25.83
CA HIS A 61 19.44 -11.23 -25.38
C HIS A 61 18.43 -10.46 -24.52
N GLY A 62 18.94 -9.56 -23.67
CA GLY A 62 18.11 -8.75 -22.75
C GLY A 62 17.59 -7.43 -23.32
N ARG A 63 18.07 -7.00 -24.49
CA ARG A 63 17.67 -5.72 -25.10
C ARG A 63 16.29 -5.84 -25.77
N LEU A 64 15.24 -5.61 -24.99
CA LEU A 64 13.84 -5.74 -25.41
C LEU A 64 13.09 -4.43 -25.10
N ASP A 65 12.96 -3.56 -26.09
CA ASP A 65 12.43 -2.20 -25.92
C ASP A 65 10.99 -2.16 -25.36
N GLU A 66 10.18 -3.20 -25.61
CA GLU A 66 8.84 -3.35 -24.99
C GLU A 66 8.92 -3.41 -23.46
N PHE A 67 9.90 -4.14 -22.94
CA PHE A 67 10.06 -4.32 -21.50
C PHE A 67 10.58 -3.06 -20.83
N ASP A 68 11.41 -2.26 -21.51
CA ASP A 68 11.82 -0.95 -21.00
C ASP A 68 10.63 -0.05 -20.71
N GLU A 69 9.65 -0.01 -21.61
CA GLU A 69 8.43 0.77 -21.43
C GLU A 69 7.54 0.19 -20.32
N ARG A 70 7.34 -1.13 -20.30
CA ARG A 70 6.57 -1.81 -19.25
C ARG A 70 7.18 -1.61 -17.87
N PHE A 71 8.50 -1.62 -17.75
CA PHE A 71 9.20 -1.36 -16.49
C PHE A 71 9.02 0.08 -16.03
N LYS A 72 9.12 1.07 -16.94
CA LYS A 72 8.88 2.48 -16.61
C LYS A 72 7.47 2.68 -16.07
N GLN A 73 6.47 2.11 -16.75
CA GLN A 73 5.08 2.21 -16.33
C GLN A 73 4.84 1.57 -14.95
N ALA A 74 5.36 0.37 -14.72
CA ALA A 74 5.23 -0.29 -13.42
C ALA A 74 5.97 0.46 -12.29
N ALA A 75 7.15 1.00 -12.59
CA ALA A 75 7.91 1.83 -11.65
C ALA A 75 7.18 3.14 -11.31
N GLU A 76 6.55 3.78 -12.30
CA GLU A 76 5.73 4.97 -12.11
C GLU A 76 4.47 4.69 -11.30
N ALA A 77 3.76 3.60 -11.61
CA ALA A 77 2.57 3.17 -10.89
C ALA A 77 2.84 2.92 -9.41
N LYS A 78 4.04 2.42 -9.05
CA LYS A 78 4.44 2.19 -7.65
C LYS A 78 4.66 3.48 -6.85
N ARG A 79 5.00 4.60 -7.49
CA ARG A 79 5.43 5.84 -6.77
C ARG A 79 4.37 6.40 -5.84
N ALA A 80 3.10 6.42 -6.26
CA ALA A 80 2.03 6.98 -5.45
C ALA A 80 1.68 6.09 -4.24
N PRO A 81 1.48 4.76 -4.40
CA PRO A 81 1.32 3.83 -3.29
C PRO A 81 2.50 3.83 -2.30
N ASP A 82 3.73 3.92 -2.81
CA ASP A 82 4.95 3.95 -1.98
C ASP A 82 4.97 5.17 -1.06
N ARG A 83 4.70 6.37 -1.60
CA ARG A 83 4.58 7.59 -0.79
C ARG A 83 3.44 7.51 0.21
N ALA A 84 2.28 6.98 -0.18
CA ALA A 84 1.13 6.86 0.71
C ALA A 84 1.41 5.90 1.87
N PHE A 85 2.04 4.76 1.59
CA PHE A 85 2.49 3.81 2.61
C PHE A 85 3.53 4.44 3.54
N GLN A 86 4.52 5.14 2.99
CA GLN A 86 5.55 5.82 3.79
C GLN A 86 4.93 6.87 4.73
N GLN A 87 3.97 7.67 4.24
CA GLN A 87 3.25 8.63 5.07
C GLN A 87 2.45 7.93 6.18
N ALA A 88 1.68 6.89 5.83
CA ALA A 88 0.90 6.13 6.82
C ALA A 88 1.79 5.48 7.88
N ALA A 89 2.99 5.00 7.51
CA ALA A 89 3.98 4.46 8.42
C ALA A 89 4.57 5.55 9.33
N GLN A 90 4.88 6.73 8.81
CA GLN A 90 5.35 7.87 9.61
C GLN A 90 4.30 8.29 10.65
N ASP A 91 3.03 8.37 10.26
CA ASP A 91 1.90 8.71 11.12
C ASP A 91 1.64 7.63 12.19
N ALA A 92 1.93 6.36 11.86
CA ALA A 92 1.84 5.25 12.80
C ALA A 92 2.93 5.33 13.87
N LEU A 93 4.16 5.63 13.44
CA LEU A 93 5.36 5.63 14.28
C LEU A 93 5.59 6.97 15.00
N GLY A 94 4.83 8.01 14.66
CA GLY A 94 5.05 9.36 15.19
C GLY A 94 6.38 9.97 14.72
N THR A 95 6.83 9.62 13.52
CA THR A 95 8.15 9.99 12.98
C THR A 95 8.08 11.07 11.90
N GLN A 96 6.98 11.82 11.85
CA GLN A 96 6.90 13.04 11.04
C GLN A 96 7.95 14.02 11.56
N HIS A 97 9.01 14.28 10.79
CA HIS A 97 9.92 15.39 11.06
C HIS A 97 9.21 16.72 10.69
N PRO A 98 9.41 17.80 11.49
CA PRO A 98 8.85 19.12 11.22
C PRO A 98 9.36 19.74 9.91
#